data_AF-A0A949Q951-F1
#
_entry.id   AF-A0A949Q951-F1
#
_cell.length_a   1.000
_cell.length_b   1.000
_cell.length_c   1.000
_cell.angle_alpha   90.00
_cell.angle_beta   90.00
_cell.angle_gamma   90.00
#
_symmetry.space_group_name_H-M   'P 1'
#
loop_
_entity.id
_entity.type
_entity.pdbx_description
1 polymer ?
#
loop_
_entity_poly.entity_id
_entity_poly.type
_entity_poly.pdbx_seq_one_letter_code
_entity_poly.pdbx_strand_id
1 'polypeptide(L)'
;AEALVRWQHPEQGAISPAMFIPLAEETGFIIQVGAWVLRRACEQLVLWSHNPAMCHLTLSVNVSAKQFHQKDFAHHVVTTLAQTGANPALLELELTEGMMVRDVEAVIEKMQVLKGHGVRFSLDDFGTGYSSLSYLKRFPL
;
A
#
# COMPACT_ATOMS: atom_id res chain seq x y z
N ALA A 1 -0.48 -12.16 -4.65
CA ALA A 1 -1.84 -12.07 -4.07
C ALA A 1 -2.10 -10.62 -3.74
N GLU A 2 -3.35 -10.18 -3.70
CA GLU A 2 -3.69 -8.78 -3.43
C GLU A 2 -4.61 -8.68 -2.20
N ALA A 3 -4.31 -7.74 -1.31
CA ALA A 3 -5.08 -7.48 -0.10
C ALA A 3 -6.24 -6.53 -0.41
N LEU A 4 -7.42 -7.09 -0.65
CA LEU A 4 -8.63 -6.33 -0.90
C LEU A 4 -9.46 -6.18 0.37
N VAL A 5 -9.65 -4.93 0.82
CA VAL A 5 -10.42 -4.66 2.04
C VAL A 5 -11.89 -5.08 1.85
N ARG A 6 -12.47 -5.64 2.91
CA ARG A 6 -13.89 -6.06 2.97
C ARG A 6 -14.44 -5.64 4.32
N TRP A 7 -15.57 -4.95 4.32
CA TRP A 7 -16.26 -4.60 5.55
C TRP A 7 -17.44 -5.54 5.76
N GLN A 8 -17.37 -6.34 6.83
CA GLN A 8 -18.50 -7.14 7.32
C GLN A 8 -19.16 -6.38 8.47
N HIS A 9 -20.26 -5.69 8.18
CA HIS A 9 -21.05 -5.00 9.20
C HIS A 9 -21.87 -6.02 10.01
N PRO A 10 -21.92 -5.91 11.35
CA PRO A 10 -22.60 -6.89 12.20
C PRO A 10 -24.09 -7.04 11.85
N GLU A 11 -24.73 -5.97 11.39
CA GLU A 11 -26.17 -5.95 11.07
C GLU A 11 -26.46 -5.88 9.56
N GLN A 12 -25.60 -5.25 8.77
CA GLN A 12 -25.86 -4.93 7.36
C GLN A 12 -25.17 -5.94 6.43
N GLY A 13 -24.37 -6.86 6.97
CA GLY A 13 -23.59 -7.82 6.20
C GLY A 13 -22.45 -7.15 5.44
N ALA A 14 -22.12 -7.69 4.27
CA ALA A 14 -21.00 -7.21 3.47
C ALA A 14 -21.28 -5.83 2.86
N ILE A 15 -20.49 -4.83 3.25
CA ILE A 15 -20.52 -3.48 2.68
C ILE A 15 -19.41 -3.35 1.63
N SER A 16 -19.79 -2.90 0.44
CA SER A 16 -18.85 -2.70 -0.67
C SER A 16 -17.82 -1.61 -0.35
N PRO A 17 -16.52 -1.80 -0.69
CA PRO A 17 -15.50 -0.75 -0.64
C PRO A 17 -15.91 0.54 -1.33
N ALA A 18 -16.64 0.46 -2.44
CA ALA A 18 -17.12 1.64 -3.17
C ALA A 18 -18.04 2.55 -2.32
N MET A 19 -18.67 2.02 -1.26
CA MET A 19 -19.55 2.80 -0.38
C MET A 19 -18.79 3.51 0.75
N PHE A 20 -17.72 2.91 1.27
CA PHE A 20 -17.05 3.43 2.47
C PHE A 20 -15.68 4.04 2.21
N ILE A 21 -14.98 3.64 1.14
CA ILE A 21 -13.66 4.19 0.81
C ILE A 21 -13.75 5.69 0.51
N PRO A 22 -14.69 6.19 -0.33
CA PRO A 22 -14.80 7.64 -0.57
C PRO A 22 -15.02 8.43 0.73
N LEU A 23 -15.89 7.94 1.60
CA LEU A 23 -16.16 8.57 2.90
C LEU A 23 -14.94 8.53 3.83
N ALA A 24 -14.23 7.40 3.87
CA ALA A 24 -12.99 7.26 4.63
C ALA A 24 -11.91 8.22 4.11
N GLU A 25 -11.84 8.43 2.79
CA GLU A 25 -10.94 9.41 2.21
C GLU A 25 -11.35 10.81 2.62
N GLU A 26 -12.58 11.24 2.39
CA GLU A 26 -13.10 12.56 2.75
C GLU A 26 -12.85 12.92 4.22
N THR A 27 -13.12 11.98 5.14
CA THR A 27 -12.94 12.17 6.59
C THR A 27 -11.50 12.01 7.07
N GLY A 28 -10.60 11.51 6.22
CA GLY A 28 -9.22 11.16 6.59
C GLY A 28 -9.08 9.82 7.35
N PHE A 29 -10.19 9.14 7.63
CA PHE A 29 -10.17 7.81 8.27
C PHE A 29 -9.46 6.75 7.42
N ILE A 30 -9.31 6.97 6.11
CA ILE A 30 -8.55 6.11 5.20
C ILE A 30 -7.12 5.88 5.66
N ILE A 31 -6.52 6.82 6.39
CA ILE A 31 -5.16 6.68 6.95
C ILE A 31 -5.13 5.56 8.00
N GLN A 32 -6.14 5.51 8.87
CA GLN A 32 -6.25 4.48 9.91
C GLN A 32 -6.59 3.12 9.30
N VAL A 33 -7.50 3.09 8.32
CA VAL A 33 -7.82 1.88 7.56
C VAL A 33 -6.58 1.33 6.88
N GLY A 34 -5.82 2.18 6.17
CA GLY A 34 -4.60 1.78 5.49
C GLY A 34 -3.52 1.27 6.44
N ALA A 35 -3.33 1.89 7.61
CA ALA A 35 -2.39 1.40 8.62
C ALA A 35 -2.79 0.01 9.14
N TRP A 36 -4.09 -0.19 9.38
CA TRP A 36 -4.61 -1.51 9.79
C TRP A 36 -4.42 -2.55 8.69
N VAL A 37 -4.76 -2.24 7.43
CA VAL A 37 -4.57 -3.15 6.29
C VAL A 37 -3.11 -3.54 6.13
N LEU A 38 -2.20 -2.57 6.17
CA LEU A 38 -0.75 -2.81 6.06
C LEU A 38 -0.25 -3.76 7.14
N ARG A 39 -0.66 -3.54 8.40
CA ARG A 39 -0.28 -4.43 9.50
C ARG A 39 -0.81 -5.85 9.28
N ARG A 40 -2.07 -6.00 8.89
CA ARG A 40 -2.67 -7.30 8.59
C ARG A 40 -1.98 -8.01 7.43
N ALA A 41 -1.59 -7.28 6.38
CA ALA A 41 -0.83 -7.83 5.27
C ALA A 41 0.55 -8.35 5.73
N CYS A 42 1.25 -7.60 6.57
CA CYS A 42 2.53 -8.03 7.13
C CYS A 42 2.37 -9.26 8.04
N GLU A 43 1.36 -9.29 8.91
CA GLU A 43 1.03 -10.48 9.73
C GLU A 43 0.70 -11.70 8.85
N GLN A 44 -0.01 -11.48 7.73
CA GLN A 44 -0.36 -12.54 6.78
C GLN A 44 0.86 -13.10 6.04
N LEU A 45 1.81 -12.24 5.65
CA LEU A 45 3.08 -12.66 5.04
C LEU A 45 3.91 -13.52 6.01
N VAL A 46 3.92 -13.16 7.30
CA VAL A 46 4.56 -13.97 8.36
C VAL A 46 3.84 -15.31 8.51
N LEU A 47 2.51 -15.35 8.46
CA LEU A 47 1.79 -16.62 8.51
C LEU A 47 2.18 -17.52 7.32
N TRP A 48 2.22 -16.95 6.10
CA TRP A 48 2.59 -17.68 4.89
C TRP A 48 4.04 -18.16 4.89
N SER A 49 4.96 -17.45 5.54
CA SER A 49 6.36 -17.87 5.61
C SER A 49 6.56 -19.24 6.28
N HIS A 50 5.65 -19.65 7.16
CA HIS A 50 5.68 -20.95 7.82
C HIS A 50 5.17 -22.10 6.95
N ASN A 51 4.58 -21.81 5.78
CA ASN A 51 4.10 -22.82 4.85
C ASN A 51 4.99 -22.84 3.59
N PRO A 52 5.71 -23.93 3.29
CA PRO A 52 6.58 -24.02 2.11
C PRO A 52 5.88 -23.74 0.78
N ALA A 53 4.57 -24.02 0.68
CA ALA A 53 3.80 -23.75 -0.53
C ALA A 53 3.43 -22.26 -0.70
N MET A 54 3.54 -21.45 0.35
CA MET A 54 3.10 -20.04 0.37
C MET A 54 4.21 -19.05 0.72
N CYS A 55 5.35 -19.51 1.23
CA CYS A 55 6.42 -18.65 1.75
C CYS A 55 7.08 -17.75 0.69
N HIS A 56 6.84 -18.02 -0.59
CA HIS A 56 7.34 -17.23 -1.72
C HIS A 56 6.30 -16.24 -2.27
N LEU A 57 5.06 -16.23 -1.75
CA LEU A 57 4.00 -15.38 -2.26
C LEU A 57 4.24 -13.92 -1.87
N THR A 58 4.18 -13.04 -2.87
CA THR A 58 4.08 -11.60 -2.66
C THR A 58 2.64 -11.20 -2.34
N LEU A 59 2.46 -10.26 -1.43
CA LEU A 59 1.18 -9.65 -1.10
C LEU A 59 1.20 -8.15 -1.43
N SER A 60 0.31 -7.75 -2.33
CA SER A 60 0.15 -6.38 -2.78
C SER A 60 -0.91 -5.65 -1.93
N VAL A 61 -0.64 -4.41 -1.53
CA VAL A 61 -1.50 -3.58 -0.68
C VAL A 61 -1.72 -2.23 -1.35
N ASN A 62 -2.99 -1.91 -1.59
CA ASN A 62 -3.42 -0.62 -2.10
C ASN A 62 -3.16 0.51 -1.08
N VAL A 63 -2.51 1.58 -1.52
CA VAL A 63 -2.21 2.75 -0.67
C VAL A 63 -2.94 3.98 -1.21
N SER A 64 -3.77 4.59 -0.37
CA SER A 64 -4.44 5.86 -0.74
C SER A 64 -3.43 7.01 -0.83
N ALA A 65 -3.70 7.97 -1.72
CA ALA A 65 -2.87 9.17 -1.83
C ALA A 65 -2.78 9.95 -0.52
N LYS A 66 -3.85 10.03 0.27
CA LYS A 66 -3.85 10.74 1.57
C LYS A 66 -2.91 10.09 2.59
N GLN A 67 -2.85 8.75 2.59
CA GLN A 67 -1.96 8.00 3.47
C GLN A 67 -0.50 8.11 3.02
N PHE A 68 -0.21 7.92 1.73
CA PHE A 68 1.15 7.98 1.22
C PHE A 68 1.79 9.37 1.41
N HIS A 69 1.00 10.44 1.26
CA HIS A 69 1.48 11.81 1.47
C HIS A 69 1.79 12.16 2.93
N GLN A 70 1.40 11.34 3.91
CA GLN A 70 1.84 11.54 5.30
C GLN A 70 3.37 11.55 5.39
N LYS A 71 3.91 12.51 6.15
CA LYS A 71 5.37 12.70 6.25
C LYS A 71 6.08 11.46 6.80
N ASP A 72 5.42 10.76 7.71
CA ASP A 72 5.90 9.58 8.42
C ASP A 72 5.51 8.26 7.74
N PHE A 73 4.90 8.28 6.55
CA PHE A 73 4.44 7.06 5.87
C PHE A 73 5.54 6.00 5.72
N ALA A 74 6.71 6.38 5.20
CA ALA A 74 7.82 5.45 5.01
C ALA A 74 8.30 4.86 6.35
N HIS A 75 8.41 5.70 7.38
CA HIS A 75 8.78 5.26 8.73
C HIS A 75 7.74 4.28 9.31
N HIS A 76 6.45 4.53 9.09
CA HIS A 76 5.38 3.65 9.53
C HIS A 76 5.49 2.27 8.89
N VAL A 77 5.73 2.19 7.57
CA VAL A 77 5.89 0.90 6.86
C VAL A 77 7.08 0.13 7.41
N VAL A 78 8.25 0.77 7.54
CA VAL A 78 9.46 0.14 8.09
C VAL A 78 9.24 -0.35 9.51
N THR A 79 8.56 0.45 10.34
CA THR A 79 8.22 0.10 11.72
C THR A 79 7.30 -1.12 11.76
N THR A 80 6.26 -1.16 10.93
CA THR A 80 5.33 -2.29 10.85
C THR A 80 6.04 -3.57 10.42
N LEU A 81 6.88 -3.51 9.38
CA LEU A 81 7.69 -4.65 8.93
C LEU A 81 8.59 -5.18 10.06
N ALA A 82 9.27 -4.28 10.78
CA ALA A 82 10.12 -4.65 11.90
C ALA A 82 9.33 -5.27 13.07
N GLN A 83 8.14 -4.74 13.37
CA GLN A 83 7.28 -5.22 14.45
C GLN A 83 6.69 -6.61 14.16
N THR A 84 6.33 -6.88 12.90
CA THR A 84 5.75 -8.19 12.54
C THR A 84 6.80 -9.21 12.17
N GLY A 85 7.99 -8.79 11.71
CA GLY A 85 9.01 -9.67 11.15
C GLY A 85 8.70 -10.12 9.72
N ALA A 86 7.86 -9.39 9.00
CA ALA A 86 7.52 -9.73 7.61
C ALA A 86 8.71 -9.47 6.69
N ASN A 87 8.95 -10.35 5.71
CA ASN A 87 9.97 -10.14 4.71
C ASN A 87 9.56 -8.98 3.77
N PRO A 88 10.28 -7.85 3.75
CA PRO A 88 9.92 -6.69 2.94
C PRO A 88 9.86 -7.00 1.44
N ALA A 89 10.68 -7.95 0.95
CA ALA A 89 10.71 -8.36 -0.44
C ALA A 89 9.42 -9.05 -0.92
N LEU A 90 8.55 -9.46 0.02
CA LEU A 90 7.26 -10.06 -0.27
C LEU A 90 6.09 -9.07 -0.07
N LEU A 91 6.35 -7.84 0.37
CA LEU A 91 5.37 -6.76 0.43
C LEU A 91 5.48 -5.90 -0.81
N GLU A 92 4.37 -5.73 -1.52
CA GLU A 92 4.23 -4.81 -2.64
C GLU A 92 3.21 -3.71 -2.28
N LEU A 93 3.57 -2.45 -2.50
CA LEU A 93 2.67 -1.32 -2.33
C LEU A 93 2.16 -0.88 -3.69
N GLU A 94 0.84 -0.88 -3.85
CA GLU A 94 0.18 -0.46 -5.08
C GLU A 94 -0.21 1.01 -4.97
N LEU A 95 0.26 1.77 -5.96
CA LEU A 95 0.18 3.22 -6.00
C LEU A 95 -0.63 3.64 -7.22
N THR A 96 -1.55 4.58 -7.11
CA THR A 96 -2.29 5.06 -8.30
C THR A 96 -1.51 6.13 -9.05
N GLU A 97 -1.74 6.23 -10.37
CA GLU A 97 -1.14 7.27 -11.20
C GLU A 97 -1.41 8.70 -10.66
N GLY A 98 -2.64 8.97 -10.22
CA GLY A 98 -3.04 10.28 -9.70
C GLY A 98 -2.29 10.70 -8.43
N MET A 99 -1.79 9.75 -7.64
CA MET A 99 -0.98 10.04 -6.45
C MET A 99 0.38 10.65 -6.81
N MET A 100 0.94 10.28 -7.96
CA MET A 100 2.28 10.70 -8.39
C MET A 100 2.33 12.17 -8.82
N VAL A 101 1.20 12.76 -9.19
CA VAL A 101 1.13 14.08 -9.82
C VAL A 101 1.38 15.22 -8.82
N ARG A 102 1.07 15.01 -7.53
CA ARG A 102 1.31 15.99 -6.47
C ARG A 102 2.63 15.67 -5.80
N ASP A 103 3.60 16.57 -5.93
CA ASP A 103 4.89 16.47 -5.24
C ASP A 103 5.71 15.21 -5.59
N VAL A 104 5.99 15.04 -6.88
CA VAL A 104 6.74 13.91 -7.46
C VAL A 104 8.05 13.63 -6.70
N GLU A 105 8.80 14.67 -6.31
CA GLU A 105 10.09 14.49 -5.64
C GLU A 105 9.93 13.87 -4.24
N ALA A 106 8.97 14.36 -3.45
CA ALA A 106 8.67 13.77 -2.15
C ALA A 106 8.17 12.32 -2.27
N VAL A 107 7.46 12.01 -3.35
CA VAL A 107 7.03 10.64 -3.63
C VAL A 107 8.23 9.73 -3.94
N ILE A 108 9.12 10.17 -4.85
CA ILE A 108 10.34 9.44 -5.20
C ILE A 108 11.20 9.19 -3.94
N GLU A 109 11.38 10.21 -3.09
CA GLU A 109 12.18 10.08 -1.86
C GLU A 109 11.63 8.96 -0.94
N LYS A 110 10.32 8.96 -0.69
CA LYS A 110 9.69 7.90 0.13
C LYS A 110 9.83 6.52 -0.49
N MET A 111 9.64 6.42 -1.81
CA MET A 111 9.79 5.13 -2.50
C MET A 111 11.24 4.63 -2.44
N GLN A 112 12.24 5.51 -2.57
CA GLN A 112 13.65 5.13 -2.44
C GLN A 112 13.96 4.60 -1.04
N VAL A 113 13.47 5.26 0.01
CA VAL A 113 13.62 4.78 1.39
C VAL A 113 13.04 3.37 1.54
N LEU A 114 11.82 3.15 1.05
CA LEU A 114 11.14 1.86 1.18
C LEU A 114 11.79 0.76 0.33
N LYS A 115 12.23 1.09 -0.89
CA LYS A 115 12.98 0.16 -1.74
C LYS A 115 14.33 -0.21 -1.14
N GLY A 116 14.99 0.73 -0.47
CA GLY A 116 16.20 0.48 0.32
C GLY A 116 15.99 -0.55 1.43
N HIS A 117 14.76 -0.73 1.90
CA HIS A 117 14.37 -1.79 2.85
C HIS A 117 13.86 -3.07 2.17
N GLY A 118 13.79 -3.11 0.84
CA GLY A 118 13.34 -4.26 0.05
C GLY A 118 11.87 -4.26 -0.33
N VAL A 119 11.10 -3.21 0.01
CA VAL A 119 9.67 -3.12 -0.36
C VAL A 119 9.53 -2.95 -1.87
N ARG A 120 8.56 -3.64 -2.46
CA ARG A 120 8.24 -3.58 -3.89
C ARG A 120 7.13 -2.57 -4.16
N PHE A 121 7.08 -2.07 -5.39
CA PHE A 121 6.05 -1.13 -5.83
C PHE A 121 5.43 -1.58 -7.15
N SER A 122 4.13 -1.38 -7.28
CA SER A 122 3.41 -1.44 -8.54
C SER A 122 2.62 -0.14 -8.72
N LEU A 123 2.34 0.20 -9.98
CA LEU A 123 1.52 1.35 -10.32
C LEU A 123 0.18 0.84 -10.87
N ASP A 124 -0.90 1.21 -10.20
CA ASP A 124 -2.27 0.89 -10.59
C ASP A 124 -2.85 1.98 -11.51
N ASP A 125 -3.80 1.58 -12.37
CA ASP A 125 -4.52 2.43 -13.33
C ASP A 125 -3.63 3.29 -14.27
N PHE A 126 -2.40 2.84 -14.57
CA PHE A 126 -1.49 3.58 -15.46
C PHE A 126 -2.06 3.74 -16.89
N GLY A 127 -1.97 4.95 -17.42
CA GLY A 127 -2.44 5.30 -18.77
C GLY A 127 -3.85 5.90 -18.79
N THR A 128 -4.43 6.14 -17.61
CA THR A 128 -5.74 6.82 -17.47
C THR A 128 -5.61 8.35 -17.37
N GLY A 129 -4.40 8.90 -17.15
CA GLY A 129 -4.08 10.32 -17.37
C GLY A 129 -2.89 10.89 -16.55
N TYR A 130 -2.45 12.11 -16.89
CA TYR A 130 -1.42 12.95 -16.21
C TYR A 130 0.07 12.51 -16.23
N SER A 131 0.47 11.24 -16.35
CA SER A 131 1.90 10.91 -16.38
C SER A 131 2.46 10.81 -17.79
N SER A 132 3.45 11.64 -18.10
CA SER A 132 4.33 11.36 -19.24
C SER A 132 5.25 10.18 -18.90
N LEU A 133 5.54 9.33 -19.88
CA LEU A 133 6.57 8.27 -19.81
C LEU A 133 7.90 8.75 -19.21
N SER A 134 8.18 10.05 -19.29
CA SER A 134 9.34 10.72 -18.72
C SER A 134 9.42 10.60 -17.19
N TYR A 135 8.29 10.67 -16.47
CA TYR A 135 8.26 10.53 -15.01
C TYR A 135 8.37 9.07 -14.56
N LEU A 136 7.79 8.14 -15.32
CA LEU A 136 7.87 6.71 -15.03
C LEU A 136 9.33 6.23 -14.88
N LYS A 137 10.23 6.74 -15.72
CA LYS A 137 11.67 6.43 -15.66
C LYS A 137 12.37 6.89 -14.37
N ARG A 138 11.76 7.82 -13.64
CA ARG A 138 12.33 8.38 -12.40
C ARG A 138 11.83 7.64 -11.16
N PHE A 139 10.68 6.96 -11.24
CA PHE A 139 10.14 6.21 -10.11
C PHE A 139 10.94 4.93 -9.89
N PRO A 140 11.29 4.61 -8.64
CA PRO A 140 12.02 3.39 -8.32
C PRO A 140 11.08 2.19 -8.26
N LEU A 141 10.43 1.86 -9.39
CA LEU A 141 9.67 0.63 -9.59
C LEU A 141 10.59 -0.59 -9.60
#